data_AF-J0HC41-F1
#
_entry.id   AF-J0HC41-F1
#
_cell.length_a   1.000
_cell.length_b   1.000
_cell.length_c   1.000
_cell.angle_alpha   90.00
_cell.angle_beta   90.00
_cell.angle_gamma   90.00
#
_symmetry.space_group_name_H-M   'P 1'
#
loop_
_entity.id
_entity.type
_entity.pdbx_description
1 polymer ?
#
loop_
_entity_poly.entity_id
_entity_poly.type
_entity_poly.pdbx_seq_one_letter_code
_entity_poly.pdbx_strand_id
1 'polypeptide(L)'
;MTQSDPVIEWLLDSDPSIRWQVMRDLIDTPERNWMAERAKVETEGWGARLLACRDEDGQWAGGAFLPAGFDPREWRERGQPWTATTFSLSQLREFGLDPACEQARRAVELIGANARWEEGGQPYWQGEVEECINGRTVADGAYFGIDVSAIVDRLAGERLDDGGWNCERTRGSIRSSFASTINVLEGLLEFEKSTGGTLRSREARRTGEEFLLERHLFRRLGTGKPADERFLHFLHPNRWRYDILRALDYFRASTILTGAAPDHRLGEAIEHLRSRRLQDGRWPLDWSLPGRVWCEVDDGQGEPSRWITLRAMRVLRWWDAQLSIDA
;
A
#
# COMPACT_ATOMS: atom_id res chain seq x y z
N MET A 1 -9.39 -28.15 23.22
CA MET A 1 -8.92 -27.94 21.84
C MET A 1 -9.76 -26.81 21.28
N THR A 2 -9.25 -25.58 21.32
CA THR A 2 -9.88 -24.44 20.64
C THR A 2 -9.93 -24.79 19.16
N GLN A 3 -11.15 -24.87 18.61
CA GLN A 3 -11.34 -25.12 17.19
C GLN A 3 -10.63 -24.00 16.42
N SER A 4 -9.81 -24.40 15.45
CA SER A 4 -9.11 -23.49 14.55
C SER A 4 -10.13 -22.59 13.85
N ASP A 5 -9.85 -21.28 13.75
CA ASP A 5 -10.75 -20.32 13.11
C ASP A 5 -10.81 -20.65 11.60
N PRO A 6 -11.99 -20.97 11.03
CA PRO A 6 -12.10 -21.37 9.63
C PRO A 6 -11.67 -20.27 8.64
N VAL A 7 -11.71 -18.99 9.05
CA VAL A 7 -11.20 -17.89 8.23
C VAL A 7 -9.67 -17.91 8.20
N ILE A 8 -9.02 -18.20 9.34
CA ILE A 8 -7.56 -18.36 9.42
C ILE A 8 -7.10 -19.55 8.57
N GLU A 9 -7.80 -20.69 8.62
CA GLU A 9 -7.47 -21.85 7.77
C GLU A 9 -7.57 -21.51 6.28
N TRP A 10 -8.63 -20.82 5.88
CA TRP A 10 -8.82 -20.36 4.50
C TRP A 10 -7.77 -19.36 4.03
N LEU A 11 -7.29 -18.50 4.93
CA LEU A 11 -6.19 -17.58 4.64
C LEU A 11 -4.83 -18.30 4.63
N LEU A 12 -4.61 -19.33 5.44
CA LEU A 12 -3.39 -20.14 5.40
C LEU A 12 -3.34 -21.00 4.13
N ASP A 13 -4.49 -21.47 3.64
CA ASP A 13 -4.65 -22.11 2.33
C ASP A 13 -4.72 -21.07 1.20
N SER A 14 -3.62 -20.33 1.02
CA SER A 14 -3.48 -19.29 0.00
C SER A 14 -2.05 -19.13 -0.51
N ASP A 15 -1.80 -18.17 -1.40
CA ASP A 15 -0.48 -17.80 -1.90
C ASP A 15 0.50 -17.49 -0.76
N PRO A 16 1.81 -17.81 -0.88
CA PRO A 16 2.81 -17.43 0.12
C PRO A 16 2.72 -15.96 0.52
N SER A 17 2.42 -15.07 -0.44
CA SER A 17 2.26 -13.62 -0.25
C SER A 17 1.23 -13.23 0.82
N ILE A 18 0.25 -14.10 1.08
CA ILE A 18 -0.76 -13.92 2.14
C ILE A 18 -0.40 -14.79 3.34
N ARG A 19 -0.02 -16.06 3.12
CA ARG A 19 0.21 -17.04 4.19
C ARG A 19 1.22 -16.56 5.23
N TRP A 20 2.37 -16.02 4.80
CA TRP A 20 3.39 -15.54 5.74
C TRP A 20 2.88 -14.37 6.60
N GLN A 21 2.01 -13.52 6.04
CA GLN A 21 1.41 -12.39 6.76
C GLN A 21 0.39 -12.87 7.78
N VAL A 22 -0.40 -13.91 7.47
CA VAL A 22 -1.31 -14.54 8.44
C VAL A 22 -0.52 -15.11 9.60
N MET A 23 0.56 -15.85 9.30
CA MET A 23 1.45 -16.42 10.31
C MET A 23 2.02 -15.35 11.24
N ARG A 24 2.47 -14.22 10.70
CA ARG A 24 3.04 -13.11 11.48
C ARG A 24 1.97 -12.30 12.23
N ASP A 25 0.90 -11.90 11.55
CA ASP A 25 -0.01 -10.84 12.00
C ASP A 25 -1.24 -11.37 12.75
N LEU A 26 -1.63 -12.64 12.55
CA LEU A 26 -2.90 -13.17 13.10
C LEU A 26 -2.72 -14.32 14.08
N ILE A 27 -1.64 -15.10 13.97
CA ILE A 27 -1.40 -16.29 14.83
C ILE A 27 -0.03 -16.30 15.53
N ASP A 28 0.71 -15.18 15.47
CA ASP A 28 1.99 -14.96 16.18
C ASP A 28 3.01 -16.11 16.03
N THR A 29 3.09 -16.69 14.83
CA THR A 29 4.06 -17.72 14.54
C THR A 29 5.48 -17.16 14.74
N PRO A 30 6.46 -17.94 15.26
CA PRO A 30 7.82 -17.46 15.43
C PRO A 30 8.45 -16.94 14.13
N GLU A 31 9.30 -15.91 14.24
CA GLU A 31 9.94 -15.22 13.13
C GLU A 31 10.59 -16.16 12.10
N ARG A 32 11.38 -17.11 12.58
CA ARG A 32 12.02 -18.12 11.74
C ARG A 32 11.04 -18.82 10.78
N ASN A 33 9.83 -19.12 11.25
CA ASN A 33 8.87 -19.92 10.50
C ASN A 33 8.13 -19.06 9.47
N TRP A 34 7.67 -17.86 9.83
CA TRP A 34 7.02 -17.00 8.82
C TRP A 34 8.03 -16.39 7.84
N MET A 35 9.30 -16.20 8.24
CA MET A 35 10.35 -15.79 7.29
C MET A 35 10.64 -16.90 6.27
N ALA A 36 10.68 -18.16 6.70
CA ALA A 36 10.81 -19.30 5.79
C ALA A 36 9.64 -19.39 4.81
N GLU A 37 8.42 -19.06 5.27
CA GLU A 37 7.25 -18.98 4.39
C GLU A 37 7.33 -17.79 3.42
N ARG A 38 7.73 -16.61 3.91
CA ARG A 38 7.93 -15.39 3.10
C ARG A 38 8.98 -15.59 2.01
N ALA A 39 10.04 -16.35 2.28
CA ALA A 39 11.08 -16.65 1.29
C ALA A 39 10.54 -17.37 0.04
N LYS A 40 9.42 -18.11 0.15
CA LYS A 40 8.78 -18.75 -1.00
C LYS A 40 8.21 -17.75 -2.01
N VAL A 41 7.95 -16.50 -1.63
CA VAL A 41 7.45 -15.46 -2.54
C VAL A 41 8.38 -15.26 -3.74
N GLU A 42 9.69 -15.50 -3.59
CA GLU A 42 10.64 -15.41 -4.70
C GLU A 42 10.44 -16.52 -5.75
N THR A 43 9.98 -17.71 -5.36
CA THR A 43 10.03 -18.92 -6.20
C THR A 43 8.68 -19.61 -6.41
N GLU A 44 7.65 -19.23 -5.67
CA GLU A 44 6.29 -19.76 -5.75
C GLU A 44 5.26 -18.64 -5.94
N GLY A 45 4.09 -19.02 -6.47
CA GLY A 45 2.92 -18.16 -6.44
C GLY A 45 3.00 -16.88 -7.29
N TRP A 46 2.28 -15.85 -6.85
CA TRP A 46 2.19 -14.56 -7.55
C TRP A 46 3.53 -13.83 -7.62
N GLY A 47 4.35 -13.89 -6.56
CA GLY A 47 5.67 -13.26 -6.53
C GLY A 47 6.60 -13.81 -7.61
N ALA A 48 6.73 -15.13 -7.71
CA ALA A 48 7.54 -15.76 -8.74
C ALA A 48 7.01 -15.51 -10.16
N ARG A 49 5.70 -15.55 -10.35
CA ARG A 49 5.07 -15.20 -11.65
C ARG A 49 5.39 -13.77 -12.06
N LEU A 50 5.30 -12.83 -11.13
CA LEU A 50 5.58 -11.42 -11.41
C LEU A 50 7.07 -11.21 -11.71
N LEU A 51 7.97 -11.85 -10.97
CA LEU A 51 9.42 -11.82 -11.25
C LEU A 51 9.76 -12.40 -12.62
N ALA A 52 9.06 -13.46 -13.06
CA ALA A 52 9.27 -14.05 -14.38
C ALA A 52 8.80 -13.16 -15.55
N CYS A 53 7.96 -12.16 -15.28
CA CYS A 53 7.53 -11.16 -16.27
C CYS A 53 8.50 -9.97 -16.41
N ARG A 54 9.59 -9.94 -15.65
CA ARG A 54 10.58 -8.87 -15.71
C ARG A 54 11.36 -8.93 -17.03
N ASP A 55 11.54 -7.78 -17.65
CA ASP A 55 12.35 -7.62 -18.85
C ASP A 55 13.86 -7.75 -18.53
N GLU A 56 14.69 -8.00 -19.56
CA GLU A 56 16.14 -8.16 -19.38
C GLU A 56 16.83 -6.93 -18.78
N ASP A 57 16.26 -5.74 -19.01
CA ASP A 57 16.73 -4.45 -18.51
C ASP A 57 16.19 -4.11 -17.11
N GLY A 58 15.51 -5.05 -16.46
CA GLY A 58 14.97 -4.95 -15.10
C GLY A 58 13.62 -4.28 -14.98
N GLN A 59 13.05 -3.79 -16.08
CA GLN A 59 11.73 -3.17 -16.09
C GLN A 59 10.60 -4.22 -16.18
N TRP A 60 9.36 -3.75 -16.14
CA TRP A 60 8.20 -4.54 -16.56
C TRP A 60 7.46 -3.81 -17.68
N ALA A 61 7.16 -4.55 -18.74
CA ALA A 61 6.52 -4.04 -19.94
C ALA A 61 7.23 -2.81 -20.54
N GLY A 62 8.55 -2.71 -20.35
CA GLY A 62 9.42 -1.69 -20.94
C GLY A 62 9.22 -0.23 -20.50
N GLY A 63 8.54 0.04 -19.38
CA GLY A 63 8.39 1.41 -18.90
C GLY A 63 8.15 1.55 -17.39
N ALA A 64 8.29 2.79 -16.89
CA ALA A 64 8.18 3.14 -15.48
C ALA A 64 6.72 3.15 -15.02
N PHE A 65 5.92 4.08 -15.55
CA PHE A 65 4.50 4.22 -15.22
C PHE A 65 3.59 3.72 -16.35
N LEU A 66 4.04 3.83 -17.60
CA LEU A 66 3.31 3.35 -18.78
C LEU A 66 4.13 2.30 -19.51
N PRO A 67 3.50 1.22 -20.01
CA PRO A 67 4.18 0.25 -20.85
C PRO A 67 4.78 0.88 -22.11
N ALA A 68 5.87 0.31 -22.62
CA ALA A 68 6.45 0.67 -23.90
C ALA A 68 5.40 0.55 -25.02
N GLY A 69 5.34 1.57 -25.89
CA GLY A 69 4.37 1.62 -26.98
C GLY A 69 2.92 1.83 -26.55
N PHE A 70 2.67 2.35 -25.34
CA PHE A 70 1.33 2.62 -24.83
C PHE A 70 0.51 3.52 -25.77
N ASP A 71 -0.71 3.07 -26.11
CA ASP A 71 -1.70 3.86 -26.84
C ASP A 71 -2.66 4.54 -25.85
N PRO A 72 -2.77 5.88 -25.82
CA PRO A 72 -3.71 6.58 -24.95
C PRO A 72 -5.18 6.16 -25.08
N ARG A 73 -5.58 5.54 -26.20
CA ARG A 73 -6.91 4.93 -26.35
C ARG A 73 -7.14 3.78 -25.37
N GLU A 74 -6.11 3.00 -25.06
CA GLU A 74 -6.18 1.90 -24.09
C GLU A 74 -6.68 2.41 -22.73
N TRP A 75 -6.21 3.58 -22.28
CA TRP A 75 -6.66 4.15 -21.01
C TRP A 75 -8.18 4.30 -20.96
N ARG A 76 -8.77 4.82 -22.04
CA ARG A 76 -10.21 5.11 -22.11
C ARG A 76 -11.04 3.84 -22.24
N GLU A 77 -10.52 2.85 -22.96
CA GLU A 77 -11.25 1.62 -23.28
C GLU A 77 -11.10 0.53 -22.21
N ARG A 78 -9.91 0.44 -21.59
CA ARG A 78 -9.52 -0.67 -20.72
C ARG A 78 -9.04 -0.23 -19.35
N GLY A 79 -8.80 1.06 -19.13
CA GLY A 79 -8.24 1.60 -17.89
C GLY A 79 -6.70 1.65 -17.90
N GLN A 80 -6.13 2.09 -16.79
CA GLN A 80 -4.68 2.20 -16.60
C GLN A 80 -4.04 0.80 -16.69
N PRO A 81 -3.05 0.56 -17.56
CA PRO A 81 -2.30 -0.69 -17.51
C PRO A 81 -1.46 -0.74 -16.24
N TRP A 82 -1.73 -1.73 -15.39
CA TRP A 82 -1.02 -1.92 -14.12
C TRP A 82 0.20 -2.83 -14.26
N THR A 83 0.72 -2.97 -15.48
CA THR A 83 1.83 -3.87 -15.82
C THR A 83 3.20 -3.20 -15.79
N ALA A 84 3.26 -1.88 -15.78
CA ALA A 84 4.53 -1.14 -15.78
C ALA A 84 5.34 -1.35 -14.49
N THR A 85 6.62 -0.92 -14.52
CA THR A 85 7.60 -1.14 -13.44
C THR A 85 7.13 -0.69 -12.08
N THR A 86 6.54 0.51 -11.95
CA THR A 86 6.08 1.05 -10.66
C THR A 86 5.05 0.14 -9.99
N PHE A 87 4.08 -0.36 -10.76
CA PHE A 87 3.01 -1.18 -10.18
C PHE A 87 3.49 -2.59 -9.85
N SER A 88 4.39 -3.12 -10.66
CA SER A 88 5.00 -4.43 -10.45
C SER A 88 5.88 -4.41 -9.20
N LEU A 89 6.68 -3.35 -9.02
CA LEU A 89 7.55 -3.20 -7.86
C LEU A 89 6.76 -3.00 -6.56
N SER A 90 5.73 -2.14 -6.58
CA SER A 90 4.83 -1.99 -5.43
C SER A 90 4.14 -3.30 -5.06
N GLN A 91 3.73 -4.10 -6.06
CA GLN A 91 3.10 -5.40 -5.81
C GLN A 91 4.08 -6.43 -5.24
N LEU A 92 5.35 -6.47 -5.71
CA LEU A 92 6.40 -7.30 -5.10
C LEU A 92 6.67 -6.92 -3.64
N ARG A 93 6.65 -5.61 -3.32
CA ARG A 93 6.73 -5.13 -1.94
C ARG A 93 5.53 -5.59 -1.11
N GLU A 94 4.30 -5.44 -1.62
CA GLU A 94 3.08 -5.89 -0.93
C GLU A 94 3.05 -7.40 -0.70
N PHE A 95 3.56 -8.19 -1.64
CA PHE A 95 3.72 -9.63 -1.51
C PHE A 95 4.79 -10.03 -0.47
N GLY A 96 5.71 -9.11 -0.16
CA GLY A 96 6.76 -9.33 0.81
C GLY A 96 7.99 -10.00 0.21
N LEU A 97 8.32 -9.77 -1.05
CA LEU A 97 9.60 -10.23 -1.63
C LEU A 97 10.77 -9.78 -0.74
N ASP A 98 11.65 -10.69 -0.34
CA ASP A 98 12.78 -10.34 0.52
C ASP A 98 13.71 -9.35 -0.20
N PRO A 99 13.91 -8.11 0.32
CA PRO A 99 14.80 -7.15 -0.33
C PRO A 99 16.26 -7.59 -0.37
N ALA A 100 16.65 -8.58 0.44
CA ALA A 100 17.99 -9.16 0.43
C ALA A 100 18.19 -10.27 -0.62
N CYS A 101 17.13 -10.77 -1.26
CA CYS A 101 17.28 -11.81 -2.28
C CYS A 101 17.97 -11.28 -3.55
N GLU A 102 18.59 -12.19 -4.30
CA GLU A 102 19.33 -11.85 -5.51
C GLU A 102 18.43 -11.20 -6.57
N GLN A 103 17.21 -11.73 -6.73
CA GLN A 103 16.25 -11.20 -7.71
C GLN A 103 15.83 -9.76 -7.40
N ALA A 104 15.61 -9.43 -6.13
CA ALA A 104 15.25 -8.07 -5.70
C ALA A 104 16.40 -7.08 -5.94
N ARG A 105 17.61 -7.42 -5.47
CA ARG A 105 18.80 -6.57 -5.65
C ARG A 105 19.09 -6.30 -7.12
N ARG A 106 19.03 -7.36 -7.94
CA ARG A 106 19.25 -7.24 -9.38
C ARG A 106 18.17 -6.39 -10.05
N ALA A 107 16.90 -6.52 -9.65
CA ALA A 107 15.81 -5.70 -10.18
C ALA A 107 16.08 -4.21 -9.94
N VAL A 108 16.33 -3.81 -8.68
CA VAL A 108 16.44 -2.39 -8.34
C VAL A 108 17.71 -1.72 -8.89
N GLU A 109 18.80 -2.48 -9.03
CA GLU A 109 20.01 -2.05 -9.74
C GLU A 109 19.71 -1.73 -11.21
N LEU A 110 19.07 -2.67 -11.92
CA LEU A 110 18.74 -2.53 -13.32
C LEU A 110 17.70 -1.42 -13.58
N ILE A 111 16.68 -1.32 -12.74
CA ILE A 111 15.72 -0.20 -12.78
C ILE A 111 16.46 1.14 -12.65
N GLY A 112 17.40 1.25 -11.71
CA GLY A 112 18.18 2.47 -11.54
C GLY A 112 19.02 2.84 -12.75
N ALA A 113 19.60 1.84 -13.42
CA ALA A 113 20.38 2.05 -14.64
C ALA A 113 19.50 2.44 -15.83
N ASN A 114 18.39 1.74 -16.04
CA ASN A 114 17.68 1.71 -17.32
C ASN A 114 16.35 2.45 -17.32
N ALA A 115 15.59 2.43 -16.23
CA ALA A 115 14.24 2.98 -16.20
C ALA A 115 14.24 4.51 -16.11
N ARG A 116 13.34 5.14 -16.87
CA ARG A 116 13.11 6.59 -16.89
C ARG A 116 11.62 6.86 -16.81
N TRP A 117 11.24 7.90 -16.08
CA TRP A 117 9.84 8.32 -16.01
C TRP A 117 9.37 8.91 -17.34
N GLU A 118 8.18 8.52 -17.79
CA GLU A 118 7.63 8.98 -19.08
C GLU A 118 7.27 10.48 -19.08
N GLU A 119 7.03 11.06 -17.91
CA GLU A 119 6.64 12.47 -17.78
C GLU A 119 7.74 13.45 -18.23
N GLY A 120 9.00 13.19 -17.86
CA GLY A 120 10.10 14.12 -18.09
C GLY A 120 11.46 13.47 -18.40
N GLY A 121 11.54 12.14 -18.46
CA GLY A 121 12.77 11.41 -18.77
C GLY A 121 13.77 11.30 -17.61
N GLN A 122 13.40 11.71 -16.40
CA GLN A 122 14.24 11.61 -15.22
C GLN A 122 14.49 10.15 -14.80
N PRO A 123 15.68 9.81 -14.25
CA PRO A 123 15.95 8.50 -13.67
C PRO A 123 14.91 8.05 -12.66
N TYR A 124 14.53 6.78 -12.71
CA TYR A 124 13.42 6.24 -11.90
C TYR A 124 13.55 6.59 -10.40
N TRP A 125 14.73 6.34 -9.82
CA TRP A 125 14.99 6.60 -8.39
C TRP A 125 15.18 8.08 -8.02
N GLN A 126 15.11 9.01 -8.98
CA GLN A 126 15.06 10.44 -8.70
C GLN A 126 13.63 10.98 -8.54
N GLY A 127 12.62 10.12 -8.73
CA GLY A 127 11.22 10.47 -8.58
C GLY A 127 10.62 11.13 -9.82
N GLU A 128 9.31 11.34 -9.76
CA GLU A 128 8.48 11.99 -10.77
C GLU A 128 8.02 13.37 -10.25
N VAL A 129 7.02 14.02 -10.85
CA VAL A 129 6.45 15.28 -10.38
C VAL A 129 5.33 15.09 -9.34
N GLU A 130 4.42 14.14 -9.53
CA GLU A 130 3.25 13.91 -8.71
C GLU A 130 3.61 13.30 -7.35
N GLU A 131 3.09 13.91 -6.27
CA GLU A 131 3.34 13.50 -4.89
C GLU A 131 2.88 12.06 -4.62
N CYS A 132 1.79 11.63 -5.27
CA CYS A 132 1.24 10.29 -5.18
C CYS A 132 2.13 9.22 -5.82
N ILE A 133 2.81 9.55 -6.93
CA ILE A 133 3.81 8.67 -7.55
C ILE A 133 5.06 8.64 -6.67
N ASN A 134 5.56 9.80 -6.29
CA ASN A 134 6.73 9.93 -5.42
C ASN A 134 6.58 9.22 -4.07
N GLY A 135 5.41 9.28 -3.45
CA GLY A 135 5.11 8.54 -2.22
C GLY A 135 5.30 7.03 -2.37
N ARG A 136 4.81 6.45 -3.49
CA ARG A 136 5.02 5.02 -3.78
C ARG A 136 6.48 4.71 -4.10
N THR A 137 7.16 5.58 -4.86
CA THR A 137 8.59 5.41 -5.18
C THR A 137 9.45 5.43 -3.92
N VAL A 138 9.15 6.29 -2.95
CA VAL A 138 9.80 6.27 -1.64
C VAL A 138 9.53 4.94 -0.92
N ALA A 139 8.28 4.50 -0.92
CA ALA A 139 7.89 3.26 -0.25
C ALA A 139 8.61 2.03 -0.82
N ASP A 140 8.67 1.93 -2.14
CA ASP A 140 9.35 0.84 -2.83
C ASP A 140 10.87 0.94 -2.69
N GLY A 141 11.44 2.13 -2.90
CA GLY A 141 12.88 2.34 -2.80
C GLY A 141 13.42 2.10 -1.38
N ALA A 142 12.75 2.63 -0.35
CA ALA A 142 13.15 2.41 1.04
C ALA A 142 13.11 0.92 1.41
N TYR A 143 12.05 0.21 1.04
CA TYR A 143 11.91 -1.22 1.30
C TYR A 143 13.01 -2.05 0.63
N PHE A 144 13.36 -1.73 -0.62
CA PHE A 144 14.41 -2.43 -1.37
C PHE A 144 15.83 -1.89 -1.18
N GLY A 145 16.04 -0.96 -0.23
CA GLY A 145 17.37 -0.46 0.14
C GLY A 145 17.98 0.56 -0.83
N ILE A 146 17.16 1.24 -1.64
CA ILE A 146 17.57 2.36 -2.47
C ILE A 146 17.52 3.67 -1.66
N ASP A 147 18.54 4.52 -1.84
CA ASP A 147 18.52 5.86 -1.27
C ASP A 147 17.48 6.74 -1.96
N VAL A 148 16.39 7.01 -1.24
CA VAL A 148 15.26 7.86 -1.67
C VAL A 148 15.20 9.18 -0.90
N SER A 149 16.27 9.55 -0.20
CA SER A 149 16.30 10.72 0.70
C SER A 149 15.93 12.02 -0.03
N ALA A 150 16.37 12.18 -1.28
CA ALA A 150 16.03 13.34 -2.10
C ALA A 150 14.52 13.47 -2.37
N ILE A 151 13.83 12.35 -2.62
CA ILE A 151 12.37 12.34 -2.83
C ILE A 151 11.66 12.62 -1.49
N VAL A 152 12.16 12.07 -0.39
CA VAL A 152 11.63 12.33 0.96
C VAL A 152 11.73 13.82 1.31
N ASP A 153 12.89 14.44 1.09
CA ASP A 153 13.10 15.87 1.36
C ASP A 153 12.20 16.76 0.50
N ARG A 154 11.99 16.37 -0.78
CA ARG A 154 11.05 17.03 -1.67
C ARG A 154 9.62 16.95 -1.14
N LEU A 155 9.12 15.75 -0.84
CA LEU A 155 7.78 15.54 -0.30
C LEU A 155 7.58 16.32 1.02
N ALA A 156 8.56 16.31 1.91
CA ALA A 156 8.49 17.08 3.15
C ALA A 156 8.51 18.60 2.94
N GLY A 157 9.00 19.09 1.78
CA GLY A 157 8.94 20.50 1.38
C GLY A 157 7.69 20.89 0.59
N GLU A 158 7.04 19.94 -0.06
CA GLU A 158 5.84 20.16 -0.89
C GLU A 158 4.53 19.95 -0.13
N ARG A 159 4.60 19.66 1.17
CA ARG A 159 3.47 19.59 2.09
C ARG A 159 2.67 20.90 2.08
N LEU A 160 1.34 20.80 1.97
CA LEU A 160 0.42 21.94 1.98
C LEU A 160 0.11 22.41 3.41
N ASP A 161 -0.46 23.60 3.54
CA ASP A 161 -0.77 24.24 4.85
C ASP A 161 -1.74 23.43 5.72
N ASP A 162 -2.61 22.61 5.10
CA ASP A 162 -3.50 21.69 5.80
C ASP A 162 -2.85 20.34 6.16
N GLY A 163 -1.52 20.22 6.00
CA GLY A 163 -0.70 19.14 6.52
C GLY A 163 -0.46 17.96 5.58
N GLY A 164 -1.23 17.84 4.49
CA GLY A 164 -1.14 16.73 3.53
C GLY A 164 -0.52 17.09 2.18
N TRP A 165 -0.89 16.33 1.14
CA TRP A 165 -0.40 16.48 -0.23
C TRP A 165 -1.50 16.41 -1.29
N ASN A 166 -1.21 16.93 -2.48
CA ASN A 166 -2.10 16.85 -3.65
C ASN A 166 -1.33 16.89 -4.97
N CYS A 167 -1.49 15.87 -5.82
CA CYS A 167 -0.93 15.82 -7.19
C CYS A 167 -1.39 17.00 -8.08
N GLU A 168 -2.53 17.63 -7.77
CA GLU A 168 -3.02 18.84 -8.44
C GLU A 168 -2.43 20.14 -7.88
N ARG A 169 -1.48 20.09 -6.92
CA ARG A 169 -0.81 21.29 -6.37
C ARG A 169 -0.07 22.05 -7.48
N THR A 170 0.59 21.34 -8.39
CA THR A 170 1.29 21.94 -9.54
C THR A 170 0.33 22.68 -10.49
N ARG A 171 -0.97 22.37 -10.42
CA ARG A 171 -2.05 23.03 -11.15
C ARG A 171 -2.83 24.03 -10.29
N GLY A 172 -2.30 24.39 -9.11
CA GLY A 172 -2.82 25.45 -8.25
C GLY A 172 -3.70 24.98 -7.09
N SER A 173 -3.83 23.67 -6.84
CA SER A 173 -4.56 23.20 -5.66
C SER A 173 -3.84 23.59 -4.36
N ILE A 174 -4.56 24.29 -3.49
CA ILE A 174 -4.10 24.67 -2.14
C ILE A 174 -4.67 23.75 -1.05
N ARG A 175 -5.37 22.67 -1.43
CA ARG A 175 -6.01 21.73 -0.49
C ARG A 175 -5.45 20.34 -0.71
N SER A 176 -5.13 19.66 0.38
CA SER A 176 -4.67 18.28 0.31
C SER A 176 -5.78 17.33 -0.13
N SER A 177 -5.36 16.19 -0.68
CA SER A 177 -6.26 15.12 -1.13
C SER A 177 -5.97 13.85 -0.34
N PHE A 178 -7.00 13.05 -0.07
CA PHE A 178 -6.85 11.77 0.62
C PHE A 178 -5.92 10.81 -0.11
N ALA A 179 -6.09 10.68 -1.44
CA ALA A 179 -5.29 9.77 -2.25
C ALA A 179 -3.80 10.14 -2.26
N SER A 180 -3.45 11.40 -2.54
CA SER A 180 -2.04 11.79 -2.53
C SER A 180 -1.43 11.67 -1.14
N THR A 181 -2.20 12.08 -0.11
CA THR A 181 -1.73 12.02 1.27
C THR A 181 -1.43 10.60 1.72
N ILE A 182 -2.33 9.62 1.49
CA ILE A 182 -2.05 8.24 1.93
C ILE A 182 -0.84 7.61 1.21
N ASN A 183 -0.66 7.89 -0.09
CA ASN A 183 0.51 7.37 -0.83
C ASN A 183 1.81 7.95 -0.28
N VAL A 184 1.83 9.24 0.07
CA VAL A 184 3.02 9.87 0.68
C VAL A 184 3.26 9.34 2.10
N LEU A 185 2.22 9.23 2.91
CA LEU A 185 2.31 8.70 4.27
C LEU A 185 2.91 7.29 4.30
N GLU A 186 2.45 6.39 3.44
CA GLU A 186 3.00 5.03 3.33
C GLU A 186 4.48 5.03 2.94
N GLY A 187 4.90 5.93 2.04
CA GLY A 187 6.30 6.12 1.70
C GLY A 187 7.13 6.60 2.89
N LEU A 188 6.69 7.66 3.57
CA LEU A 188 7.39 8.21 4.72
C LEU A 188 7.48 7.20 5.88
N LEU A 189 6.42 6.40 6.09
CA LEU A 189 6.42 5.34 7.10
C LEU A 189 7.43 4.24 6.76
N GLU A 190 7.50 3.81 5.50
CA GLU A 190 8.46 2.79 5.08
C GLU A 190 9.92 3.29 5.15
N PHE A 191 10.13 4.56 4.80
CA PHE A 191 11.43 5.22 4.97
C PHE A 191 11.85 5.27 6.45
N GLU A 192 10.92 5.58 7.36
CA GLU A 192 11.18 5.60 8.79
C GLU A 192 11.50 4.22 9.35
N LYS A 193 10.77 3.18 8.92
CA LYS A 193 11.09 1.78 9.28
C LYS A 193 12.48 1.37 8.85
N SER A 194 12.88 1.76 7.64
CA SER A 194 14.11 1.28 6.99
C SER A 194 15.35 2.04 7.42
N THR A 195 15.23 3.33 7.73
CA THR A 195 16.37 4.23 7.98
C THR A 195 16.35 4.89 9.35
N GLY A 196 15.25 4.74 10.09
CA GLY A 196 14.94 5.55 11.27
C GLY A 196 14.27 6.90 10.91
N GLY A 197 14.32 7.36 9.67
CA GLY A 197 13.72 8.62 9.25
C GLY A 197 14.46 9.87 9.77
N THR A 198 14.00 11.05 9.39
CA THR A 198 14.51 12.34 9.84
C THR A 198 13.48 13.08 10.68
N LEU A 199 13.91 14.11 11.44
CA LEU A 199 12.95 14.98 12.15
C LEU A 199 11.92 15.59 11.18
N ARG A 200 12.36 15.97 9.99
CA ARG A 200 11.51 16.57 8.97
C ARG A 200 10.53 15.56 8.36
N SER A 201 10.96 14.34 8.07
CA SER A 201 10.09 13.30 7.52
C SER A 201 9.04 12.84 8.53
N ARG A 202 9.43 12.71 9.81
CA ARG A 202 8.52 12.37 10.91
C ARG A 202 7.48 13.46 11.14
N GLU A 203 7.88 14.73 11.12
CA GLU A 203 6.97 15.86 11.25
C GLU A 203 6.00 15.95 10.06
N ALA A 204 6.49 15.72 8.84
CA ALA A 204 5.63 15.64 7.65
C ALA A 204 4.59 14.51 7.78
N ARG A 205 5.03 13.33 8.21
CA ARG A 205 4.14 12.18 8.47
C ARG A 205 3.07 12.53 9.51
N ARG A 206 3.45 13.12 10.64
CA ARG A 206 2.53 13.49 11.73
C ARG A 206 1.41 14.43 11.27
N THR A 207 1.71 15.45 10.47
CA THR A 207 0.66 16.37 10.00
C THR A 207 -0.19 15.78 8.87
N GLY A 208 0.38 14.92 8.03
CA GLY A 208 -0.42 14.20 7.03
C GLY A 208 -1.38 13.20 7.68
N GLU A 209 -0.95 12.57 8.78
CA GLU A 209 -1.81 11.78 9.66
C GLU A 209 -2.94 12.63 10.23
N GLU A 210 -2.62 13.81 10.79
CA GLU A 210 -3.61 14.73 11.33
C GLU A 210 -4.63 15.18 10.28
N PHE A 211 -4.19 15.45 9.04
CA PHE A 211 -5.08 15.74 7.91
C PHE A 211 -6.15 14.66 7.73
N LEU A 212 -5.79 13.38 7.81
CA LEU A 212 -6.73 12.26 7.70
C LEU A 212 -7.58 12.11 8.97
N LEU A 213 -7.00 12.28 10.15
CA LEU A 213 -7.67 12.08 11.44
C LEU A 213 -8.74 13.14 11.73
N GLU A 214 -8.47 14.42 11.46
CA GLU A 214 -9.49 15.50 11.57
C GLU A 214 -10.73 15.23 10.70
N ARG A 215 -10.54 14.42 9.63
CA ARG A 215 -11.58 14.03 8.69
C ARG A 215 -12.17 12.66 9.01
N HIS A 216 -11.86 12.07 10.17
CA HIS A 216 -12.29 10.72 10.54
C HIS A 216 -12.05 9.71 9.40
N LEU A 217 -10.93 9.86 8.69
CA LEU A 217 -10.52 9.10 7.50
C LEU A 217 -11.35 9.26 6.22
N PHE A 218 -12.61 9.68 6.27
CA PHE A 218 -13.42 9.73 5.04
C PHE A 218 -14.34 10.94 4.91
N ARG A 219 -14.45 11.81 5.92
CA ARG A 219 -15.42 12.90 5.96
C ARG A 219 -14.86 14.21 5.41
N ARG A 220 -15.75 15.07 4.93
CA ARG A 220 -15.45 16.49 4.67
C ARG A 220 -15.61 17.26 5.97
N LEU A 221 -14.65 18.13 6.30
CA LEU A 221 -14.73 18.99 7.48
C LEU A 221 -15.99 19.86 7.51
N GLY A 222 -16.34 20.47 6.37
CA GLY A 222 -17.45 21.43 6.33
C GLY A 222 -18.85 20.82 6.42
N THR A 223 -19.03 19.57 5.98
CA THR A 223 -20.37 18.95 5.91
C THR A 223 -20.54 17.73 6.80
N GLY A 224 -19.46 17.18 7.34
CA GLY A 224 -19.45 15.88 8.01
C GLY A 224 -19.67 14.70 7.06
N LYS A 225 -20.36 14.84 5.92
CA LYS A 225 -20.58 13.76 4.94
C LYS A 225 -19.28 13.15 4.36
N PRO A 226 -19.33 11.92 3.82
CA PRO A 226 -18.21 11.35 3.07
C PRO A 226 -17.66 12.30 1.99
N ALA A 227 -16.34 12.37 1.88
CA ALA A 227 -15.64 13.13 0.86
C ALA A 227 -15.82 12.50 -0.52
N ASP A 228 -15.79 11.17 -0.57
CA ASP A 228 -16.18 10.32 -1.69
C ASP A 228 -16.80 9.05 -1.11
N GLU A 229 -18.00 8.66 -1.56
CA GLU A 229 -18.68 7.45 -1.08
C GLU A 229 -17.83 6.19 -1.35
N ARG A 230 -16.97 6.21 -2.37
CA ARG A 230 -16.07 5.10 -2.69
C ARG A 230 -14.99 4.86 -1.64
N PHE A 231 -14.73 5.80 -0.73
CA PHE A 231 -13.81 5.56 0.38
C PHE A 231 -14.31 4.46 1.32
N LEU A 232 -15.61 4.17 1.29
CA LEU A 232 -16.26 3.12 2.06
C LEU A 232 -16.32 1.77 1.31
N HIS A 233 -15.77 1.69 0.11
CA HIS A 233 -15.70 0.46 -0.71
C HIS A 233 -14.27 -0.10 -0.69
N PHE A 234 -14.11 -1.32 -0.20
CA PHE A 234 -12.80 -1.96 -0.09
C PHE A 234 -12.32 -2.48 -1.44
N LEU A 235 -11.09 -2.13 -1.80
CA LEU A 235 -10.43 -2.61 -3.00
C LEU A 235 -9.03 -3.13 -2.70
N HIS A 236 -8.61 -4.11 -3.51
CA HIS A 236 -7.24 -4.54 -3.58
C HIS A 236 -6.92 -4.97 -5.03
N PRO A 237 -5.71 -4.70 -5.55
CA PRO A 237 -4.72 -3.75 -5.03
C PRO A 237 -5.23 -2.30 -5.07
N ASN A 238 -4.86 -1.48 -4.09
CA ASN A 238 -5.35 -0.09 -4.00
C ASN A 238 -4.79 0.82 -5.10
N ARG A 239 -3.57 0.52 -5.61
CA ARG A 239 -2.83 1.40 -6.52
C ARG A 239 -2.71 2.81 -5.89
N TRP A 240 -3.19 3.85 -6.57
CA TRP A 240 -3.22 5.20 -6.03
C TRP A 240 -4.47 5.50 -5.18
N ARG A 241 -5.51 4.66 -5.24
CA ARG A 241 -6.81 4.96 -4.63
C ARG A 241 -6.77 4.88 -3.11
N TYR A 242 -7.61 5.71 -2.52
CA TYR A 242 -7.88 5.71 -1.09
C TYR A 242 -9.14 4.88 -0.80
N ASP A 243 -9.07 4.04 0.23
CA ASP A 243 -10.22 3.55 0.97
C ASP A 243 -9.87 3.58 2.48
N ILE A 244 -10.89 3.48 3.33
CA ILE A 244 -10.66 3.56 4.78
C ILE A 244 -9.88 2.35 5.33
N LEU A 245 -9.94 1.17 4.70
CA LEU A 245 -9.20 -0.01 5.17
C LEU A 245 -7.69 0.17 4.95
N ARG A 246 -7.28 0.73 3.81
CA ARG A 246 -5.89 1.14 3.54
C ARG A 246 -5.38 2.11 4.61
N ALA A 247 -6.18 3.11 4.96
CA ALA A 247 -5.81 4.08 5.98
C ALA A 247 -5.76 3.46 7.39
N LEU A 248 -6.73 2.63 7.75
CA LEU A 248 -6.72 1.92 9.04
C LEU A 248 -5.49 1.01 9.17
N ASP A 249 -5.14 0.29 8.11
CA ASP A 249 -3.96 -0.57 8.10
C ASP A 249 -2.63 0.23 8.13
N TYR A 250 -2.61 1.40 7.49
CA TYR A 250 -1.53 2.37 7.65
C TYR A 250 -1.39 2.82 9.11
N PHE A 251 -2.49 3.26 9.75
CA PHE A 251 -2.45 3.71 11.15
C PHE A 251 -2.01 2.60 12.10
N ARG A 252 -2.52 1.37 11.90
CA ARG A 252 -2.03 0.18 12.60
C ARG A 252 -0.51 0.06 12.52
N ALA A 253 0.04 0.12 11.30
CA ALA A 253 1.47 -0.02 11.08
C ALA A 253 2.28 1.15 11.68
N SER A 254 1.77 2.38 11.59
CA SER A 254 2.37 3.59 12.19
C SER A 254 2.41 3.50 13.72
N THR A 255 1.31 3.06 14.34
CA THR A 255 1.21 2.86 15.79
C THR A 255 2.16 1.77 16.28
N ILE A 256 2.30 0.66 15.56
CA ILE A 256 3.27 -0.39 15.89
C ILE A 256 4.71 0.13 15.83
N LEU A 257 5.05 0.93 14.80
CA LEU A 257 6.40 1.50 14.67
C LEU A 257 6.73 2.48 15.81
N THR A 258 5.76 3.32 16.18
CA THR A 258 5.96 4.42 17.13
C THR A 258 5.70 4.03 18.58
N GLY A 259 5.00 2.92 18.83
CA GLY A 259 4.52 2.53 20.16
C GLY A 259 3.41 3.43 20.72
N ALA A 260 2.78 4.27 19.87
CA ALA A 260 1.65 5.09 20.27
C ALA A 260 0.41 4.24 20.62
N ALA A 261 -0.62 4.86 21.20
CA ALA A 261 -1.95 4.25 21.29
C ALA A 261 -2.73 4.49 19.97
N PRO A 262 -3.70 3.63 19.61
CA PRO A 262 -4.63 3.93 18.52
C PRO A 262 -5.39 5.25 18.77
N ASP A 263 -5.53 6.09 17.75
CA ASP A 263 -6.31 7.32 17.86
C ASP A 263 -7.81 7.00 17.87
N HIS A 264 -8.54 7.50 18.88
CA HIS A 264 -9.98 7.29 19.03
C HIS A 264 -10.81 7.77 17.81
N ARG A 265 -10.31 8.73 17.02
CA ARG A 265 -10.98 9.24 15.81
C ARG A 265 -11.11 8.18 14.71
N LEU A 266 -10.35 7.08 14.80
CA LEU A 266 -10.45 5.92 13.90
C LEU A 266 -11.72 5.08 14.16
N GLY A 267 -12.37 5.23 15.31
CA GLY A 267 -13.45 4.35 15.76
C GLY A 267 -14.60 4.22 14.76
N GLU A 268 -15.01 5.31 14.11
CA GLU A 268 -16.07 5.24 13.11
C GLU A 268 -15.70 4.39 11.88
N ALA A 269 -14.46 4.52 11.40
CA ALA A 269 -13.98 3.71 10.30
C ALA A 269 -13.85 2.23 10.69
N ILE A 270 -13.50 1.95 11.96
CA ILE A 270 -13.49 0.59 12.53
C ILE A 270 -14.91 -0.01 12.54
N GLU A 271 -15.92 0.75 12.96
CA GLU A 271 -17.30 0.27 12.94
C GLU A 271 -17.80 0.01 11.52
N HIS A 272 -17.45 0.84 10.55
CA HIS A 272 -17.71 0.54 9.14
C HIS A 272 -17.03 -0.77 8.73
N LEU A 273 -15.74 -0.96 9.05
CA LEU A 273 -15.01 -2.20 8.77
C LEU A 273 -15.71 -3.43 9.37
N ARG A 274 -16.18 -3.36 10.62
CA ARG A 274 -16.95 -4.44 11.25
C ARG A 274 -18.26 -4.72 10.50
N SER A 275 -18.98 -3.67 10.12
CA SER A 275 -20.28 -3.80 9.43
C SER A 275 -20.19 -4.48 8.06
N ARG A 276 -19.02 -4.42 7.42
CA ARG A 276 -18.76 -5.04 6.11
C ARG A 276 -18.39 -6.53 6.17
N ARG A 277 -18.21 -7.09 7.38
CA ARG A 277 -17.92 -8.51 7.55
C ARG A 277 -19.12 -9.34 7.09
N LEU A 278 -18.87 -10.30 6.21
CA LEU A 278 -19.87 -11.25 5.71
C LEU A 278 -20.25 -12.26 6.81
N GLN A 279 -21.34 -12.98 6.59
CA GLN A 279 -21.83 -14.01 7.52
C GLN A 279 -20.83 -15.14 7.75
N ASP A 280 -19.97 -15.43 6.76
CA ASP A 280 -18.90 -16.43 6.85
C ASP A 280 -17.62 -15.91 7.53
N GLY A 281 -17.64 -14.67 8.03
CA GLY A 281 -16.53 -14.03 8.73
C GLY A 281 -15.48 -13.37 7.82
N ARG A 282 -15.66 -13.42 6.50
CA ARG A 282 -14.73 -12.83 5.51
C ARG A 282 -15.19 -11.44 5.08
N TRP A 283 -14.40 -10.76 4.24
CA TRP A 283 -14.76 -9.45 3.67
C TRP A 283 -14.81 -9.50 2.14
N PRO A 284 -15.78 -8.82 1.52
CA PRO A 284 -15.92 -8.79 0.07
C PRO A 284 -14.90 -7.86 -0.59
N LEU A 285 -14.60 -8.12 -1.86
CA LEU A 285 -14.01 -7.14 -2.78
C LEU A 285 -15.10 -6.23 -3.33
N ASP A 286 -15.21 -5.00 -2.83
CA ASP A 286 -16.30 -4.10 -3.23
C ASP A 286 -16.07 -3.47 -4.60
N TRP A 287 -14.80 -3.34 -5.01
CA TRP A 287 -14.43 -2.65 -6.23
C TRP A 287 -13.12 -3.19 -6.81
N SER A 288 -13.10 -3.40 -8.13
CA SER A 288 -11.89 -3.68 -8.91
C SER A 288 -11.55 -2.51 -9.84
N LEU A 289 -10.28 -2.14 -9.91
CA LEU A 289 -9.81 -1.12 -10.84
C LEU A 289 -9.62 -1.71 -12.25
N PRO A 290 -10.17 -1.07 -13.29
CA PRO A 290 -9.96 -1.54 -14.66
C PRO A 290 -8.49 -1.37 -15.06
N GLY A 291 -8.03 -2.24 -15.96
CA GLY A 291 -6.67 -2.23 -16.47
C GLY A 291 -6.12 -3.63 -16.56
N ARG A 292 -5.21 -3.87 -17.52
CA ARG A 292 -4.49 -5.14 -17.57
C ARG A 292 -3.56 -5.30 -16.36
N VAL A 293 -3.47 -6.52 -15.85
CA VAL A 293 -2.62 -6.91 -14.72
C VAL A 293 -1.79 -8.15 -15.10
N TRP A 294 -0.68 -8.39 -14.39
CA TRP A 294 0.11 -9.63 -14.55
C TRP A 294 -0.54 -10.84 -13.88
N CYS A 295 -1.17 -10.61 -12.73
CA CYS A 295 -1.84 -11.63 -11.93
C CYS A 295 -3.16 -11.07 -11.37
N GLU A 296 -4.25 -11.82 -11.56
CA GLU A 296 -5.45 -11.64 -10.75
C GLU A 296 -5.19 -12.27 -9.37
N VAL A 297 -5.46 -11.50 -8.30
CA VAL A 297 -5.14 -11.88 -6.91
C VAL A 297 -6.38 -12.03 -6.03
N ASP A 298 -7.56 -11.89 -6.62
CA ASP A 298 -8.87 -12.02 -5.99
C ASP A 298 -9.84 -12.70 -6.96
N ASP A 299 -10.92 -13.29 -6.42
CA ASP A 299 -11.90 -14.08 -7.18
C ASP A 299 -12.96 -13.21 -7.90
N GLY A 300 -12.84 -11.89 -7.80
CA GLY A 300 -13.71 -10.91 -8.47
C GLY A 300 -14.55 -10.06 -7.51
N GLN A 301 -15.18 -9.03 -8.06
CA GLN A 301 -15.98 -8.08 -7.28
C GLN A 301 -17.21 -8.78 -6.67
N GLY A 302 -17.44 -8.54 -5.38
CA GLY A 302 -18.51 -9.12 -4.57
C GLY A 302 -18.10 -10.39 -3.83
N GLU A 303 -17.11 -11.12 -4.33
CA GLU A 303 -16.61 -12.35 -3.70
C GLU A 303 -15.73 -12.04 -2.48
N PRO A 304 -15.62 -12.96 -1.51
CA PRO A 304 -14.68 -12.84 -0.40
C PRO A 304 -13.22 -12.68 -0.88
N SER A 305 -12.57 -11.58 -0.51
CA SER A 305 -11.16 -11.31 -0.84
C SER A 305 -10.24 -11.72 0.30
N ARG A 306 -9.19 -12.50 -0.02
CA ARG A 306 -8.19 -12.89 0.97
C ARG A 306 -7.35 -11.70 1.44
N TRP A 307 -7.01 -10.78 0.54
CA TRP A 307 -6.25 -9.58 0.88
C TRP A 307 -7.03 -8.62 1.78
N ILE A 308 -8.30 -8.37 1.45
CA ILE A 308 -9.17 -7.52 2.26
C ILE A 308 -9.44 -8.18 3.61
N THR A 309 -9.71 -9.50 3.63
CA THR A 309 -9.92 -10.24 4.87
C THR A 309 -8.69 -10.23 5.77
N LEU A 310 -7.48 -10.48 5.24
CA LEU A 310 -6.22 -10.38 5.98
C LEU A 310 -6.05 -8.99 6.61
N ARG A 311 -6.21 -7.93 5.81
CA ARG A 311 -6.08 -6.53 6.27
C ARG A 311 -7.13 -6.18 7.33
N ALA A 312 -8.38 -6.60 7.12
CA ALA A 312 -9.47 -6.37 8.05
C ALA A 312 -9.22 -7.05 9.40
N MET A 313 -8.84 -8.33 9.38
CA MET A 313 -8.58 -9.10 10.60
C MET A 313 -7.40 -8.52 11.39
N ARG A 314 -6.30 -8.14 10.73
CA ARG A 314 -5.14 -7.57 11.46
C ARG A 314 -5.41 -6.18 12.03
N VAL A 315 -6.22 -5.38 11.36
CA VAL A 315 -6.70 -4.08 11.87
C VAL A 315 -7.58 -4.29 13.10
N LEU A 316 -8.59 -5.16 13.03
CA LEU A 316 -9.51 -5.39 14.14
C LEU A 316 -8.81 -6.03 15.33
N ARG A 317 -7.91 -6.99 15.10
CA ARG A 317 -7.08 -7.59 16.15
C ARG A 317 -6.25 -6.53 16.89
N TRP A 318 -5.61 -5.62 16.16
CA TRP A 318 -4.84 -4.52 16.74
C TRP A 318 -5.71 -3.56 17.56
N TRP A 319 -6.86 -3.17 17.02
CA TRP A 319 -7.78 -2.25 17.69
C TRP A 319 -8.36 -2.85 18.99
N ASP A 320 -8.77 -4.12 18.94
CA ASP A 320 -9.47 -4.78 20.04
C ASP A 320 -8.54 -5.20 21.19
N ALA A 321 -7.27 -5.46 20.88
CA ALA A 321 -6.25 -5.72 21.89
C ALA A 321 -6.07 -4.52 22.84
N GLN A 322 -6.30 -3.29 22.36
CA GLN A 322 -6.12 -2.06 23.14
C GLN A 322 -7.33 -1.79 24.05
N LEU A 323 -8.55 -2.04 23.55
CA LEU A 323 -9.77 -1.99 24.38
C LEU A 323 -9.73 -2.98 25.55
N SER A 324 -9.00 -4.09 25.40
CA SER A 324 -8.83 -5.10 26.46
C SER A 324 -7.81 -4.69 27.53
N ILE A 325 -6.96 -3.70 27.26
CA ILE A 325 -5.98 -3.16 28.23
C ILE A 325 -6.60 -2.04 29.06
N ASP A 326 -7.53 -1.28 28.48
CA ASP A 326 -8.20 -0.14 29.12
C ASP A 326 -9.49 -0.51 29.89
N ALA A 327 -9.92 -1.78 29.87
CA ALA A 327 -11.13 -2.31 30.52
C ALA A 327 -10.82 -3.03 31.86
#